data_AF-G8R5Q9-F1
#
_entry.id   AF-G8R5Q9-F1
#
_cell.length_a   1.000
_cell.length_b   1.000
_cell.length_c   1.000
_cell.angle_alpha   90.00
_cell.angle_beta   90.00
_cell.angle_gamma   90.00
#
_symmetry.space_group_name_H-M   'P 1'
#
loop_
_entity.id
_entity.type
_entity.pdbx_description
1 polymer ?
#
loop_
_entity_poly.entity_id
_entity_poly.type
_entity_poly.pdbx_seq_one_letter_code
_entity_poly.pdbx_strand_id
1 'polypeptide(L)'
;MIQRDPGQVEIKAITGTVYLYTHYYGKEIFADIHRALSKQRRWDDPPFLTRMIFGEMVPSMHLTEENGLGIGLVPTTNVPHQITLDCMKGFIHLYQKDPLPFWGGTFLRFIKEFKTEEYQQAKL
;
A
#
# COMPACT_ATOMS: atom_id res chain seq x y z
N MET A 1 -3.10 9.89 21.79
CA MET A 1 -3.77 8.64 21.37
C MET A 1 -3.92 8.73 19.87
N ILE A 2 -3.28 7.85 19.10
CA ILE A 2 -3.34 7.89 17.64
C ILE A 2 -4.75 7.45 17.22
N GLN A 3 -5.41 8.25 16.38
CA GLN A 3 -6.73 7.92 15.86
C GLN A 3 -6.63 6.71 14.92
N ARG A 4 -7.58 5.78 15.01
CA ARG A 4 -7.63 4.62 14.10
C ARG A 4 -7.90 5.10 12.68
N ASP A 5 -7.01 4.76 11.76
CA ASP A 5 -7.13 5.01 10.32
C ASP A 5 -6.63 3.77 9.56
N PRO A 6 -7.51 2.79 9.28
CA PRO A 6 -7.09 1.54 8.67
C PRO A 6 -6.74 1.71 7.19
N GLY A 7 -5.68 1.06 6.76
CA GLY A 7 -5.26 0.97 5.37
C GLY A 7 -4.87 -0.44 4.96
N GLN A 8 -4.98 -0.74 3.67
CA GLN A 8 -4.60 -2.05 3.12
C GLN A 8 -4.02 -1.92 1.71
N VAL A 9 -2.99 -2.71 1.44
CA VAL A 9 -2.41 -2.92 0.13
C VAL A 9 -2.58 -4.39 -0.23
N GLU A 10 -3.39 -4.66 -1.24
CA GLU A 10 -3.57 -5.95 -1.89
C GLU A 10 -2.54 -6.09 -3.00
N ILE A 11 -1.69 -7.12 -2.95
CA ILE A 11 -0.64 -7.38 -3.93
C ILE A 11 -0.93 -8.70 -4.61
N LYS A 12 -1.35 -8.63 -5.88
CA LYS A 12 -1.71 -9.78 -6.71
C LYS A 12 -0.50 -10.24 -7.52
N ALA A 13 -0.18 -11.51 -7.37
CA ALA A 13 0.86 -12.23 -8.11
C ALA A 13 0.25 -13.47 -8.79
N ILE A 14 1.02 -14.09 -9.69
CA ILE A 14 0.60 -15.36 -10.32
C ILE A 14 0.41 -16.49 -9.29
N THR A 15 1.19 -16.48 -8.20
CA THR A 15 1.18 -17.52 -7.16
C THR A 15 0.16 -17.26 -6.06
N GLY A 16 -0.54 -16.12 -6.07
CA GLY A 16 -1.51 -15.76 -5.05
C GLY A 16 -1.49 -14.28 -4.69
N THR A 17 -2.19 -13.95 -3.59
CA THR A 17 -2.35 -12.56 -3.12
C THR A 17 -1.83 -12.43 -1.69
N VAL A 18 -1.11 -11.35 -1.42
CA VAL A 18 -0.71 -10.93 -0.08
C VAL A 18 -1.34 -9.60 0.25
N TYR A 19 -1.75 -9.44 1.50
CA TYR A 19 -2.30 -8.20 2.04
C TYR A 19 -1.33 -7.63 3.06
N LEU A 20 -0.94 -6.38 2.87
CA LEU A 20 -0.24 -5.58 3.88
C LEU A 20 -1.25 -4.61 4.45
N TYR A 21 -1.30 -4.43 5.77
CA TYR A 21 -2.28 -3.56 6.39
C TYR A 21 -1.71 -2.71 7.51
N THR A 22 -2.42 -1.64 7.83
CA THR A 22 -2.21 -0.80 9.00
C THR A 22 -3.53 -0.48 9.69
N HIS A 23 -3.50 -0.24 11.00
CA HIS A 23 -4.64 0.25 11.77
C HIS A 23 -4.63 1.76 12.01
N TYR A 24 -3.52 2.45 11.74
CA TYR A 24 -3.29 3.82 12.17
C TYR A 24 -2.83 4.78 11.06
N TYR A 25 -2.29 4.25 9.96
CA TYR A 25 -1.64 5.06 8.91
C TYR A 25 -2.24 4.82 7.53
N GLY A 26 -3.58 4.79 7.46
CA GLY A 26 -4.31 4.36 6.30
C GLY A 26 -4.11 5.27 5.09
N LYS A 27 -4.06 6.59 5.28
CA LYS A 27 -3.80 7.55 4.20
C LYS A 27 -2.37 7.50 3.69
N GLU A 28 -1.41 7.22 4.56
CA GLU A 28 0.01 7.27 4.26
C GLU A 28 0.42 6.16 3.27
N ILE A 29 -0.35 5.07 3.21
CA ILE A 29 -0.07 3.96 2.28
C ILE A 29 0.01 4.44 0.82
N PHE A 30 -0.72 5.48 0.42
CA PHE A 30 -0.62 6.03 -0.94
C PHE A 30 0.77 6.59 -1.23
N ALA A 31 1.32 7.37 -0.30
CA ALA A 31 2.67 7.91 -0.41
C ALA A 31 3.72 6.80 -0.27
N ASP A 32 3.52 5.83 0.62
CA ASP A 32 4.43 4.68 0.81
C ASP A 32 4.57 3.85 -0.49
N ILE A 33 3.43 3.52 -1.12
CA ILE A 33 3.42 2.79 -2.40
C ILE A 33 4.03 3.61 -3.52
N HIS A 34 3.78 4.91 -3.56
CA HIS A 34 4.41 5.79 -4.55
C HIS A 34 5.93 5.79 -4.41
N ARG A 35 6.48 5.91 -3.19
CA ARG A 35 7.93 5.83 -2.96
C ARG A 35 8.50 4.46 -3.32
N ALA A 36 7.81 3.37 -2.99
CA ALA A 36 8.23 2.02 -3.36
C ALA A 36 8.28 1.84 -4.89
N LEU A 37 7.21 2.23 -5.60
CA LEU A 37 7.11 2.09 -7.05
C LEU A 37 8.05 3.06 -7.79
N SER A 38 8.28 4.26 -7.28
CA SER A 38 9.19 5.26 -7.87
C SER A 38 10.64 4.77 -7.98
N LYS A 39 11.02 3.75 -7.22
CA LYS A 39 12.33 3.08 -7.36
C LYS A 39 12.47 2.31 -8.68
N GLN A 40 11.37 2.04 -9.39
CA GLN A 40 11.34 1.37 -10.70
C GLN A 40 12.15 0.06 -10.74
N ARG A 41 12.00 -0.75 -9.70
CA ARG A 41 12.71 -2.03 -9.54
C ARG A 41 11.72 -3.10 -9.13
N ARG A 42 11.96 -4.34 -9.61
CA ARG A 42 11.26 -5.55 -9.16
C ARG A 42 9.74 -5.54 -9.39
N TRP A 43 9.24 -4.73 -10.33
CA TRP A 43 7.80 -4.70 -10.64
C TRP A 43 7.27 -6.05 -11.16
N ASP A 44 8.16 -6.83 -11.76
CA ASP A 44 7.99 -8.18 -12.28
C ASP A 44 8.27 -9.28 -11.24
N ASP A 45 8.65 -8.91 -10.01
CA ASP A 45 9.04 -9.82 -8.94
C ASP A 45 8.21 -9.52 -7.68
N PRO A 46 6.96 -10.05 -7.60
CA PRO A 46 5.99 -9.70 -6.57
C PRO A 46 6.48 -9.93 -5.13
N PRO A 47 7.22 -11.01 -4.79
CA PRO A 47 7.80 -11.16 -3.45
C PRO A 47 8.76 -10.01 -3.09
N PHE A 48 9.64 -9.61 -4.00
CA PHE A 48 10.57 -8.51 -3.75
C PHE A 48 9.88 -7.15 -3.73
N LEU A 49 8.90 -6.92 -4.60
CA LEU A 49 8.09 -5.71 -4.57
C LEU A 49 7.30 -5.60 -3.26
N THR A 50 6.70 -6.70 -2.81
CA THR A 50 6.00 -6.79 -1.52
C THR A 50 6.92 -6.38 -0.37
N ARG A 51 8.16 -6.91 -0.34
CA ARG A 51 9.16 -6.51 0.65
C ARG A 51 9.50 -5.02 0.58
N MET A 52 9.67 -4.47 -0.62
CA MET A 52 9.98 -3.05 -0.81
C MET A 52 8.85 -2.16 -0.31
N ILE A 53 7.60 -2.54 -0.57
CA ILE A 53 6.41 -1.85 -0.08
C ILE A 53 6.35 -1.92 1.45
N PHE A 54 6.48 -3.12 2.01
CA PHE A 54 6.45 -3.30 3.46
C PHE A 54 7.50 -2.44 4.16
N GLY A 55 8.71 -2.36 3.59
CA GLY A 55 9.78 -1.49 4.10
C GLY A 55 9.47 0.01 4.03
N GLU A 56 8.64 0.47 3.10
CA GLU A 56 8.15 1.87 3.08
C GLU A 56 7.00 2.09 4.07
N MET A 57 6.16 1.08 4.28
CA MET A 57 5.01 1.16 5.19
C MET A 57 5.42 1.17 6.66
N VAL A 58 6.47 0.44 7.03
CA VAL A 58 6.88 0.21 8.42
C VAL A 58 8.12 1.03 8.79
N PRO A 59 7.97 2.15 9.52
CA PRO A 59 9.10 2.80 10.17
C PRO A 59 9.86 1.83 11.06
N SER A 60 11.19 1.94 11.10
CA SER A 60 12.06 1.04 11.87
C SER A 60 11.69 0.94 13.35
N MET A 61 11.17 2.02 13.94
CA MET A 61 10.74 2.07 15.34
C MET A 61 9.51 1.22 15.65
N HIS A 62 8.68 0.88 14.64
CA HIS A 62 7.46 0.09 14.83
C HIS A 62 7.64 -1.41 14.52
N LEU A 63 8.85 -1.86 14.18
CA LEU A 63 9.11 -3.26 13.81
C LEU A 63 8.86 -4.26 14.95
N THR A 64 8.95 -3.81 16.20
CA THR A 64 8.78 -4.65 17.40
C THR A 64 7.40 -4.49 18.05
N GLU A 65 6.53 -3.65 17.49
CA GLU A 65 5.20 -3.45 18.04
C GLU A 65 4.30 -4.64 17.74
N GLU A 66 3.51 -5.05 18.74
CA GLU A 66 2.57 -6.16 18.61
C GLU A 66 1.35 -5.80 17.73
N ASN A 67 1.04 -4.51 17.61
CA ASN A 67 -0.17 -4.02 16.96
C ASN A 67 0.16 -2.93 15.93
N GLY A 68 -0.72 -2.77 14.94
CA GLY A 68 -0.78 -1.57 14.11
C GLY A 68 -0.35 -1.75 12.66
N LEU A 69 0.55 -2.69 12.36
CA LEU A 69 1.00 -3.04 11.00
C LEU A 69 1.03 -4.57 10.87
N GLY A 70 0.72 -5.10 9.69
CA GLY A 70 0.73 -6.55 9.52
C GLY A 70 0.66 -7.05 8.09
N ILE A 71 0.77 -8.38 7.97
CA ILE A 71 0.78 -9.14 6.72
C ILE A 71 -0.23 -10.28 6.85
N GLY A 72 -0.99 -10.56 5.79
CA GLY A 72 -1.97 -11.65 5.79
C GLY A 72 -2.26 -12.19 4.39
N LEU A 73 -2.97 -13.32 4.36
CA LEU A 73 -3.48 -13.96 3.14
C LEU A 73 -4.97 -13.68 2.90
N VAL A 74 -5.61 -12.96 3.83
CA VAL A 74 -7.03 -12.62 3.81
C VAL A 74 -7.16 -11.10 3.97
N PRO A 75 -8.06 -10.43 3.23
CA PRO A 75 -8.27 -9.01 3.39
C PRO A 75 -8.84 -8.66 4.77
N THR A 76 -8.38 -7.53 5.31
CA THR A 76 -8.96 -6.88 6.47
C THR A 76 -10.32 -6.27 6.09
N THR A 77 -11.28 -6.31 7.01
CA THR A 77 -12.61 -5.73 6.81
C THR A 77 -12.64 -4.25 7.26
N ASN A 78 -13.56 -3.47 6.69
CA ASN A 78 -13.79 -2.06 7.05
C ASN A 78 -12.54 -1.17 6.90
N VAL A 79 -11.84 -1.31 5.77
CA VAL A 79 -10.65 -0.52 5.46
C VAL A 79 -11.02 0.61 4.51
N PRO A 80 -11.05 1.88 4.96
CA PRO A 80 -11.41 3.00 4.10
C PRO A 80 -10.35 3.25 3.02
N HIS A 81 -9.07 2.98 3.27
CA HIS A 81 -7.98 3.23 2.34
C HIS A 81 -7.44 1.92 1.77
N GLN A 82 -7.69 1.65 0.50
CA GLN A 82 -7.22 0.42 -0.15
C GLN A 82 -6.45 0.72 -1.43
N ILE A 83 -5.40 -0.05 -1.64
CA ILE A 83 -4.62 -0.10 -2.87
C ILE A 83 -4.63 -1.53 -3.38
N THR A 84 -4.89 -1.72 -4.67
CA THR A 84 -4.68 -3.02 -5.33
C THR A 84 -3.59 -2.88 -6.36
N LEU A 85 -2.54 -3.70 -6.23
CA LEU A 85 -1.44 -3.85 -7.18
C LEU A 85 -1.59 -5.17 -7.93
N ASP A 86 -1.76 -5.09 -9.25
CA ASP A 86 -1.71 -6.24 -10.15
C ASP A 86 -0.31 -6.29 -10.78
N CYS A 87 0.58 -7.10 -10.22
CA CYS A 87 1.97 -7.18 -10.68
C CYS A 87 2.09 -7.84 -12.05
N MET A 88 1.11 -8.67 -12.44
CA MET A 88 1.10 -9.32 -13.75
C MET A 88 0.79 -8.33 -14.86
N LYS A 89 -0.06 -7.33 -14.57
CA LYS A 89 -0.44 -6.28 -15.52
C LYS A 89 0.38 -5.01 -15.35
N GLY A 90 1.06 -4.82 -14.23
CA GLY A 90 1.71 -3.56 -13.87
C GLY A 90 0.70 -2.44 -13.59
N PHE A 91 -0.45 -2.78 -12.99
CA PHE A 91 -1.56 -1.87 -12.73
C PHE A 91 -1.77 -1.62 -11.25
N ILE A 92 -2.21 -0.42 -10.92
CA ILE A 92 -2.59 0.01 -9.58
C ILE A 92 -3.99 0.64 -9.60
N HIS A 93 -4.79 0.31 -8.59
CA HIS A 93 -6.09 0.93 -8.31
C HIS A 93 -6.11 1.44 -6.87
N LEU A 94 -6.65 2.64 -6.67
CA LEU A 94 -6.78 3.30 -5.38
C LEU A 94 -8.25 3.46 -5.02
N TYR A 95 -8.58 3.14 -3.78
CA TYR A 95 -9.95 3.17 -3.26
C TYR A 95 -10.01 4.00 -1.99
N GLN A 96 -11.12 4.71 -1.81
CA GLN A 96 -11.40 5.45 -0.60
C GLN A 96 -12.87 5.31 -0.23
N LYS A 97 -13.20 4.48 0.78
CA LYS A 97 -14.55 4.15 1.29
C LYS A 97 -15.52 3.50 0.28
N ASP A 98 -15.44 3.85 -0.99
CA ASP A 98 -16.26 3.33 -2.08
C ASP A 98 -15.68 2.06 -2.69
N PRO A 99 -16.55 1.16 -3.22
CA PRO A 99 -16.10 -0.06 -3.90
C PRO A 99 -15.49 0.23 -5.29
N LEU A 100 -15.70 1.42 -5.84
CA LEU A 100 -15.11 1.82 -7.11
C LEU A 100 -13.79 2.58 -6.87
N PRO A 101 -12.75 2.31 -7.67
CA PRO A 101 -11.49 3.03 -7.53
C PRO A 101 -11.68 4.48 -7.97
N PHE A 102 -11.21 5.43 -7.15
CA PHE A 102 -11.18 6.84 -7.54
C PHE A 102 -10.02 7.15 -8.51
N TRP A 103 -9.03 6.25 -8.57
CA TRP A 103 -7.89 6.34 -9.47
C TRP A 103 -7.43 4.95 -9.92
N GLY A 104 -7.05 4.82 -11.19
CA GLY A 104 -6.50 3.59 -11.75
C GLY A 104 -5.58 3.84 -12.95
N GLY A 105 -4.52 3.04 -13.07
CA GLY A 105 -3.56 3.17 -14.16
C GLY A 105 -2.36 2.23 -14.02
N THR A 106 -1.38 2.41 -14.90
CA THR A 106 -0.11 1.67 -14.81
C THR A 106 0.76 2.22 -13.68
N PHE A 107 1.73 1.44 -13.20
CA PHE A 107 2.71 1.92 -12.22
C PHE A 107 3.45 3.18 -12.69
N LEU A 108 3.83 3.24 -13.97
CA LEU A 108 4.46 4.43 -14.55
C LEU A 108 3.55 5.66 -14.50
N ARG A 109 2.27 5.48 -14.84
CA ARG A 109 1.30 6.57 -14.82
C ARG A 109 1.06 7.06 -13.39
N PHE A 110 0.96 6.13 -12.44
CA PHE A 110 0.86 6.44 -11.02
C PHE A 110 2.02 7.31 -10.55
N ILE A 111 3.26 6.91 -10.83
CA ILE A 111 4.45 7.66 -10.41
C ILE A 111 4.47 9.08 -10.98
N LYS A 112 4.03 9.25 -12.24
CA LYS A 112 4.08 10.54 -12.95
C LYS A 112 2.93 11.48 -12.62
N GLU A 113 1.72 10.94 -12.45
CA GLU A 113 0.49 11.74 -12.41
C GLU A 113 -0.12 11.84 -11.00
N PHE A 114 0.18 10.87 -10.12
CA PHE A 114 -0.41 10.87 -8.78
C PHE A 114 0.36 11.80 -7.85
N LYS A 115 -0.35 12.78 -7.29
CA LYS A 115 0.15 13.76 -6.33
C LYS A 115 0.07 13.19 -4.93
N THR A 116 1.22 13.08 -4.25
CA THR A 116 1.30 12.44 -2.93
C THR A 116 1.27 13.43 -1.77
N GLU A 117 1.36 14.72 -2.04
CA GLU A 117 1.50 15.79 -1.04
C GLU A 117 0.35 15.83 -0.04
N GLU A 118 -0.85 15.42 -0.46
CA GLU A 118 -2.05 15.34 0.38
C GLU A 118 -2.09 14.10 1.28
N TYR A 119 -1.17 13.15 1.09
CA TYR A 119 -1.13 11.84 1.74
C TYR A 119 0.14 11.63 2.58
N GLN A 120 0.95 12.67 2.75
CA GLN A 120 2.12 12.64 3.61
C GLN A 120 1.77 13.19 4.99
N GLN A 121 1.82 12.35 6.02
CA GLN A 121 1.86 12.78 7.42
C GLN A 121 3.16 12.26 8.04
N ALA A 122 3.68 13.01 9.02
CA ALA A 122 4.81 12.52 9.81
C ALA A 122 4.34 11.31 10.63
N LYS A 123 4.86 10.12 10.30
CA LYS A 123 4.77 8.94 11.18
C LYS A 123 5.68 9.23 12.37
N LEU A 124 5.09 9.69 13.48
CA LEU A 124 5.78 10.03 14.73
C LEU A 124 6.08 8.80 15.58
#